data_AF-A0A1G1G2W8-F1
#
_entry.id   AF-A0A1G1G2W8-F1
#
_cell.length_a   1.000
_cell.length_b   1.000
_cell.length_c   1.000
_cell.angle_alpha   90.00
_cell.angle_beta   90.00
_cell.angle_gamma   90.00
#
_symmetry.space_group_name_H-M   'P 1'
#
loop_
_entity.id
_entity.type
_entity.pdbx_description
1 polymer ?
#
loop_
_entity_poly.entity_id
_entity_poly.type
_entity_poly.pdbx_seq_one_letter_code
_entity_poly.pdbx_strand_id
1 'polypeptide(L)'
;MNLVVNARDQMPRGGVVTVGVGRAAITADFIRRNGFGRVGRYAVISVNDTGEGMGAAEQERIFEPFFTMRGDRKERGIGLSIVYEIIKEHEGYIAVTSLPGQGCTCTAYLPLAP
;
A
#
# COMPACT_ATOMS: atom_id res chain seq x y z
N MET A 1 -8.89 5.45 -4.42
CA MET A 1 -8.90 5.29 -5.90
C MET A 1 -7.55 4.82 -6.42
N ASN A 2 -6.46 5.57 -6.22
CA ASN A 2 -5.13 5.25 -6.77
C ASN A 2 -4.63 3.83 -6.48
N LEU A 3 -4.85 3.31 -5.26
CA LEU A 3 -4.48 1.93 -4.91
C LEU A 3 -5.12 0.89 -5.84
N VAL A 4 -6.40 1.05 -6.18
CA VAL A 4 -7.14 0.11 -7.05
C VAL A 4 -6.70 0.26 -8.51
N VAL A 5 -6.40 1.48 -8.95
CA VAL A 5 -5.86 1.74 -10.30
C VAL A 5 -4.51 1.05 -10.46
N ASN A 6 -3.58 1.27 -9.52
CA ASN A 6 -2.26 0.62 -9.54
C ASN A 6 -2.38 -0.91 -9.50
N ALA A 7 -3.24 -1.46 -8.64
CA ALA A 7 -3.53 -2.89 -8.57
C ALA A 7 -3.99 -3.47 -9.92
N ARG A 8 -4.95 -2.81 -10.59
CA ARG A 8 -5.42 -3.17 -11.92
C ARG A 8 -4.27 -3.16 -12.93
N ASP A 9 -3.44 -2.14 -12.90
CA ASP A 9 -2.39 -1.97 -13.89
C ASP A 9 -1.34 -3.08 -13.80
N GLN A 10 -1.14 -3.68 -12.62
CA GLN A 10 -0.27 -4.85 -12.42
C GLN A 10 -0.86 -6.19 -12.91
N MET A 11 -2.06 -6.18 -13.48
CA MET A 11 -2.74 -7.38 -13.99
C MET A 11 -3.13 -7.25 -15.48
N PRO A 12 -2.15 -7.10 -16.40
CA PRO A 12 -2.44 -6.92 -17.83
C PRO A 12 -3.15 -8.11 -18.48
N ARG A 13 -3.07 -9.30 -17.85
CA ARG A 13 -3.73 -10.55 -18.29
C ARG A 13 -5.04 -10.82 -17.54
N GLY A 14 -5.56 -9.84 -16.80
CA GLY A 14 -6.66 -10.03 -15.87
C GLY A 14 -6.20 -10.58 -14.52
N GLY A 15 -7.09 -10.53 -13.53
CA GLY A 15 -6.83 -10.97 -12.16
C GLY A 15 -7.89 -10.45 -11.20
N VAL A 16 -7.64 -10.57 -9.90
CA VAL A 16 -8.59 -10.19 -8.85
C VAL A 16 -8.02 -9.05 -8.02
N VAL A 17 -8.81 -7.98 -7.87
CA VAL A 17 -8.59 -6.97 -6.83
C VAL A 17 -9.55 -7.22 -5.68
N THR A 18 -9.02 -7.37 -4.48
CA THR A 18 -9.79 -7.47 -3.24
C THR A 18 -9.58 -6.22 -2.41
N VAL A 19 -10.68 -5.56 -2.01
CA VAL A 19 -10.65 -4.41 -1.10
C VAL A 19 -11.19 -4.88 0.26
N GLY A 20 -10.35 -4.78 1.28
CA GLY A 20 -10.70 -5.10 2.66
C GLY A 20 -10.87 -3.84 3.49
N VAL A 21 -11.84 -3.87 4.42
CA VAL A 21 -11.99 -2.85 5.45
C VAL A 21 -12.10 -3.56 6.79
N GLY A 22 -11.39 -3.07 7.80
CA GLY A 22 -11.36 -3.67 9.12
C GLY A 22 -10.93 -2.69 10.20
N ARG A 23 -10.68 -3.24 11.38
CA ARG A 23 -10.13 -2.53 12.53
C ARG A 23 -8.93 -3.29 13.07
N ALA A 24 -7.92 -2.58 13.52
CA ALA A 24 -6.75 -3.15 14.19
C ALA A 24 -6.40 -2.36 15.44
N ALA A 25 -5.88 -3.04 16.44
CA ALA A 25 -5.19 -2.41 17.56
C ALA A 25 -3.70 -2.46 17.29
N ILE A 26 -3.07 -1.28 17.14
CA ILE A 26 -1.62 -1.19 17.10
C ILE A 26 -1.12 -1.28 18.55
N THR A 27 -0.29 -2.29 18.82
CA THR A 27 0.29 -2.58 20.13
C THR A 27 1.80 -2.34 20.11
N ALA A 28 2.43 -2.34 21.30
CA ALA A 28 3.89 -2.27 21.37
C ALA A 28 4.58 -3.44 20.62
N ASP A 29 3.99 -4.64 20.62
CA ASP A 29 4.52 -5.78 19.87
C ASP A 29 4.40 -5.58 18.35
N PHE A 30 3.28 -5.03 17.89
CA PHE A 30 3.12 -4.66 16.48
C PHE A 30 4.22 -3.68 16.03
N ILE A 31 4.47 -2.63 16.81
CA ILE A 31 5.47 -1.62 16.49
C ILE A 31 6.87 -2.26 16.42
N ARG A 32 7.22 -3.13 17.37
CA ARG A 32 8.51 -3.84 17.34
C ARG A 32 8.69 -4.72 16.09
N ARG A 33 7.63 -5.39 15.63
CA ARG A 33 7.70 -6.30 14.46
C ARG A 33 7.69 -5.56 13.13
N ASN A 34 6.96 -4.46 13.04
CA ASN A 34 6.71 -3.76 11.76
C ASN A 34 7.52 -2.47 11.61
N GLY A 35 8.08 -1.92 12.70
CA GLY A 35 8.91 -0.72 12.68
C GLY A 35 8.13 0.61 12.57
N PHE A 36 6.79 0.58 12.58
CA PHE A 36 5.94 1.76 12.52
C PHE A 36 4.73 1.66 13.45
N GLY A 37 4.05 2.79 13.66
CA GLY A 37 2.80 2.85 14.41
C GLY A 37 2.91 3.60 15.75
N ARG A 38 1.76 4.04 16.26
CA ARG A 38 1.58 4.49 17.65
C ARG A 38 0.51 3.60 18.28
N VAL A 39 0.65 3.30 19.57
CA VAL A 39 -0.35 2.48 20.27
C VAL A 39 -1.72 3.13 20.17
N GLY A 40 -2.73 2.36 19.72
CA GLY A 40 -4.06 2.89 19.50
C GLY A 40 -4.96 1.98 18.66
N ARG A 41 -6.19 2.43 18.41
CA ARG A 41 -7.15 1.75 17.53
C ARG A 41 -7.15 2.43 16.16
N TYR A 42 -7.12 1.61 15.11
CA TYR A 42 -7.01 2.06 13.73
C TYR A 42 -8.11 1.44 12.88
N ALA A 43 -8.66 2.22 11.95
CA ALA A 43 -9.30 1.69 10.76
C ALA A 43 -8.22 1.15 9.83
N VAL A 44 -8.50 0.01 9.19
CA VAL A 44 -7.59 -0.61 8.24
C VAL A 44 -8.30 -0.72 6.91
N ILE A 45 -7.64 -0.25 5.84
CA ILE A 45 -8.08 -0.41 4.47
C ILE A 45 -6.97 -1.15 3.73
N SER A 46 -7.28 -2.31 3.16
CA SER A 46 -6.34 -3.07 2.34
C SER A 46 -6.81 -3.17 0.90
N VAL A 47 -5.86 -3.11 -0.03
CA VAL A 47 -6.06 -3.40 -1.45
C VAL A 47 -5.06 -4.47 -1.83
N ASN A 48 -5.57 -5.66 -2.17
CA ASN A 48 -4.78 -6.79 -2.62
C ASN A 48 -5.06 -7.07 -4.09
N ASP A 49 -4.01 -7.20 -4.90
CA ASP A 49 -4.09 -7.71 -6.28
C ASP A 49 -3.41 -9.09 -6.41
N THR A 50 -3.74 -9.79 -7.50
CA THR A 50 -3.08 -11.04 -7.90
C THR A 50 -2.16 -10.80 -9.11
N GLY A 51 -1.55 -9.62 -9.19
CA GLY A 51 -0.72 -9.20 -10.31
C GLY A 51 0.72 -9.69 -10.26
N GLU A 52 1.58 -9.00 -11.00
CA GLU A 52 2.98 -9.38 -11.18
C GLU A 52 3.82 -9.25 -9.90
N GLY A 53 3.33 -8.51 -8.89
CA GLY A 53 4.06 -8.26 -7.65
C GLY A 53 5.37 -7.49 -7.88
N MET A 54 6.18 -7.38 -6.83
CA MET A 54 7.37 -6.53 -6.78
C MET A 54 8.44 -7.16 -5.88
N GLY A 55 9.72 -6.92 -6.18
CA GLY A 55 10.83 -7.30 -5.31
C GLY A 55 10.99 -6.33 -4.13
N ALA A 56 11.97 -6.61 -3.28
CA ALA A 56 12.25 -5.79 -2.09
C ALA A 56 12.77 -4.39 -2.47
N ALA A 57 13.65 -4.31 -3.47
CA ALA A 57 14.23 -3.05 -3.93
C ALA A 57 13.17 -2.10 -4.51
N GLU A 58 12.16 -2.63 -5.20
CA GLU A 58 11.05 -1.80 -5.67
C GLU A 58 10.13 -1.37 -4.52
N GLN A 59 9.83 -2.26 -3.57
CA GLN A 59 9.00 -1.95 -2.39
C GLN A 59 9.53 -0.77 -1.57
N GLU A 60 10.84 -0.58 -1.49
CA GLU A 60 11.46 0.55 -0.79
C GLU A 60 11.18 1.90 -1.48
N ARG A 61 10.91 1.87 -2.79
CA ARG A 61 10.87 3.06 -3.65
C ARG A 61 9.49 3.38 -4.21
N ILE A 62 8.51 2.48 -4.09
CA ILE A 62 7.18 2.65 -4.70
C ILE A 62 6.41 3.91 -4.29
N PHE A 63 6.75 4.49 -3.14
CA PHE A 63 6.14 5.73 -2.65
C PHE A 63 6.92 6.99 -3.06
N GLU A 64 8.10 6.84 -3.67
CA GLU A 64 8.86 7.96 -4.23
C GLU A 64 8.06 8.63 -5.36
N PRO A 65 7.94 9.97 -5.36
CA PRO A 65 7.35 10.68 -6.48
C PRO A 65 8.07 10.31 -7.79
N PHE A 66 7.27 10.05 -8.83
CA PHE A 66 7.75 9.72 -10.17
C PHE A 66 8.39 8.34 -10.35
N PHE A 67 8.48 7.53 -9.30
CA PHE A 67 8.96 6.15 -9.43
C PHE A 67 7.95 5.28 -10.19
N THR A 68 8.45 4.51 -11.16
CA THR A 68 7.66 3.53 -11.90
C THR A 68 8.54 2.34 -12.29
N MET A 69 7.99 1.13 -12.17
CA MET A 69 8.66 -0.10 -12.64
C MET A 69 8.51 -0.30 -14.16
N ARG A 70 7.65 0.48 -14.82
CA ARG A 70 7.27 0.31 -16.23
C ARG A 70 7.89 1.40 -17.08
N GLY A 71 9.21 1.37 -17.22
CA GLY A 71 10.11 2.46 -17.65
C GLY A 71 9.77 3.28 -18.91
N ASP A 72 8.62 3.07 -19.55
CA ASP A 72 8.13 3.66 -20.79
C ASP A 72 6.64 4.07 -20.78
N ARG A 73 5.87 3.89 -19.69
CA ARG A 73 4.42 4.18 -19.69
C ARG A 73 4.00 5.55 -19.13
N LYS A 74 2.93 6.06 -19.76
CA LYS A 74 2.18 7.33 -19.63
C LYS A 74 1.76 7.78 -18.21
N GLU A 75 1.95 6.94 -17.20
CA GLU A 75 1.52 7.19 -15.82
C GLU A 75 2.75 7.55 -15.00
N ARG A 76 2.86 8.83 -14.65
CA ARG A 76 4.05 9.46 -14.07
C ARG A 76 4.44 8.98 -12.67
N GLY A 77 4.07 7.78 -12.21
CA GLY A 77 4.46 7.29 -10.87
C GLY A 77 3.94 8.15 -9.71
N ILE A 78 2.88 8.94 -9.93
CA ILE A 78 2.37 9.91 -8.95
C ILE A 78 1.32 9.28 -8.01
N GLY A 79 0.70 8.17 -8.44
CA GLY A 79 -0.46 7.60 -7.75
C GLY A 79 -0.18 7.20 -6.31
N LEU A 80 0.91 6.46 -6.06
CA LEU A 80 1.27 5.99 -4.72
C LEU A 80 1.88 7.08 -3.85
N SER A 81 2.65 8.02 -4.41
CA SER A 81 3.17 9.15 -3.64
C SER A 81 2.05 10.04 -3.10
N ILE A 82 0.99 10.26 -3.88
CA ILE A 82 -0.22 10.97 -3.38
C ILE A 82 -0.90 10.19 -2.25
N VAL A 83 -1.03 8.87 -2.38
CA VAL A 83 -1.63 8.05 -1.31
C VAL A 83 -0.80 8.15 -0.04
N TYR A 84 0.52 8.06 -0.16
CA TYR A 84 1.44 8.17 0.97
C TYR A 84 1.26 9.50 1.71
N GLU A 85 1.25 10.63 0.99
CA GLU A 85 1.06 11.94 1.62
C GLU A 85 -0.32 12.09 2.25
N ILE A 86 -1.40 11.64 1.59
CA ILE A 86 -2.76 11.69 2.18
C ILE A 86 -2.80 10.88 3.49
N ILE A 87 -2.25 9.67 3.51
CA ILE A 87 -2.24 8.83 4.71
C ILE A 87 -1.44 9.51 5.83
N LYS A 88 -0.30 10.10 5.50
CA LYS A 88 0.56 10.82 6.44
C LYS A 88 -0.11 12.08 7.01
N GLU A 89 -0.82 12.85 6.19
CA GLU A 89 -1.61 14.02 6.62
C GLU A 89 -2.70 13.64 7.62
N HIS A 90 -3.21 12.40 7.57
CA HIS A 90 -4.19 11.86 8.51
C HIS A 90 -3.55 11.12 9.70
N GLU A 91 -2.26 11.35 9.98
CA GLU A 91 -1.49 10.68 11.04
C GLU A 91 -1.53 9.13 10.93
N GLY A 92 -1.71 8.64 9.71
CA GLY A 92 -1.79 7.23 9.40
C GLY A 92 -0.45 6.61 9.00
N TYR A 93 -0.50 5.31 8.75
CA TYR A 93 0.62 4.52 8.28
C TYR A 93 0.21 3.71 7.06
N ILE A 94 1.13 3.51 6.12
CA ILE A 94 0.90 2.63 4.97
C ILE A 94 2.02 1.59 4.92
N ALA A 95 1.64 0.34 4.72
CA ALA A 95 2.55 -0.78 4.55
C ALA A 95 2.26 -1.47 3.23
N VAL A 96 3.31 -2.01 2.61
CA VAL A 96 3.21 -2.84 1.41
C VAL A 96 3.82 -4.20 1.69
N THR A 97 3.20 -5.24 1.13
CA THR A 97 3.76 -6.59 1.13
C THR A 97 3.55 -7.16 -0.25
N SER A 98 4.64 -7.56 -0.91
CA SER A 98 4.58 -8.13 -2.25
C SER A 98 5.70 -9.14 -2.46
N LEU A 99 5.42 -10.12 -3.31
CA LEU A 99 6.40 -11.06 -3.83
C LEU A 99 6.27 -11.14 -5.35
N PRO A 100 7.39 -11.25 -6.10
CA PRO A 100 7.34 -11.41 -7.55
C PRO A 100 6.46 -12.61 -7.95
N GLY A 101 5.51 -12.35 -8.85
CA GLY A 101 4.55 -13.33 -9.37
C GLY A 101 3.39 -13.68 -8.43
N GLN A 102 3.29 -13.09 -7.25
CA GLN A 102 2.24 -13.42 -6.26
C GLN A 102 1.28 -12.26 -5.96
N GLY A 103 1.45 -11.12 -6.63
CA GLY A 103 0.66 -9.91 -6.41
C GLY A 103 1.20 -9.02 -5.29
N CYS A 104 0.38 -8.05 -4.90
CA CYS A 104 0.75 -7.01 -3.95
C CYS A 104 -0.43 -6.70 -3.02
N THR A 105 -0.14 -6.50 -1.74
CA THR A 105 -1.07 -5.93 -0.76
C THR A 105 -0.56 -4.60 -0.25
N CYS A 106 -1.35 -3.54 -0.47
CA CYS A 106 -1.17 -2.25 0.19
C CYS A 106 -2.16 -2.13 1.34
N THR A 107 -1.67 -1.86 2.55
CA THR A 107 -2.48 -1.73 3.77
C THR A 107 -2.29 -0.36 4.38
N ALA A 108 -3.37 0.43 4.44
CA ALA A 108 -3.42 1.71 5.13
C ALA A 108 -4.04 1.57 6.53
N TYR A 109 -3.40 2.17 7.52
CA TYR A 109 -3.83 2.25 8.91
C TYR A 109 -4.13 3.71 9.22
N LEU A 110 -5.37 4.02 9.57
CA LEU A 110 -5.81 5.37 9.94
C LEU A 110 -6.28 5.39 11.40
N PRO A 111 -5.78 6.30 12.25
CA PRO A 111 -6.26 6.40 13.63
C PRO A 111 -7.77 6.55 13.67
N LEU A 112 -8.46 5.77 14.51
CA LEU A 112 -9.88 6.00 14.74
C LEU A 112 -10.05 7.28 15.58
N ALA A 113 -10.99 8.12 15.16
CA ALA A 113 -11.45 9.23 15.99
C ALA A 113 -11.94 8.71 17.36
N PRO A 114 -11.73 9.47 18.44
CA PRO A 114 -12.19 9.12 19.77
C PRO A 114 -13.71 8.88 19.86
#